data_AF-A0A951JNR0-F1
#
_entry.id   AF-A0A951JNR0-F1
#
_cell.length_a   1.000
_cell.length_b   1.000
_cell.length_c   1.000
_cell.angle_alpha   90.00
_cell.angle_beta   90.00
_cell.angle_gamma   90.00
#
_symmetry.space_group_name_H-M   'P 1'
#
loop_
_entity.id
_entity.type
_entity.pdbx_description
1 polymer ?
#
loop_
_entity_poly.entity_id
_entity_poly.type
_entity_poly.pdbx_seq_one_letter_code
_entity_poly.pdbx_strand_id
1 'polypeptide(L)'
;AAAAEEAMFRGYAFQALVQGIGAWPAVVASSALFAYAHGGNTNVTPLALANIFLAGVMLAVAYLRTRSLWFATAVHLGWNWAMASLLDFPVSGIVMDMPLYTGREAGPDWLTGGAFGPEAGLAATLTIVLGTAWMWRTRRLGESSHMRALRPLVDDRLGPERT
;
A
#
# COMPACT_ATOMS: atom_id res chain seq x y z
N ALA A 1 -5.92 8.62 7.29
CA ALA A 1 -5.61 8.54 5.84
C ALA A 1 -5.61 7.10 5.37
N ALA A 2 -4.62 6.28 5.75
CA ALA A 2 -4.45 4.87 5.35
C ALA A 2 -5.74 4.02 5.22
N ALA A 3 -6.60 3.97 6.24
CA ALA A 3 -7.83 3.16 6.17
C ALA A 3 -8.81 3.60 5.06
N ALA A 4 -8.95 4.91 4.84
CA ALA A 4 -9.81 5.44 3.78
C ALA A 4 -9.20 5.17 2.40
N GLU A 5 -7.88 5.33 2.26
CA GLU A 5 -7.17 5.02 1.03
C GLU A 5 -7.25 3.52 0.69
N GLU A 6 -7.01 2.62 1.65
CA GLU A 6 -7.15 1.19 1.38
C GLU A 6 -8.60 0.81 1.04
N ALA A 7 -9.60 1.40 1.70
CA ALA A 7 -10.99 1.19 1.32
C ALA A 7 -11.29 1.64 -0.12
N MET A 8 -10.71 2.77 -0.56
CA MET A 8 -10.89 3.30 -1.92
C MET A 8 -10.14 2.48 -2.98
N PHE A 9 -8.89 2.12 -2.71
CA PHE A 9 -7.97 1.57 -3.72
C PHE A 9 -7.84 0.05 -3.67
N ARG A 10 -8.05 -0.60 -2.52
CA ARG A 10 -7.96 -2.07 -2.32
C ARG A 10 -9.28 -2.69 -1.83
N GLY A 11 -10.27 -1.86 -1.52
CA GLY A 11 -11.62 -2.28 -1.17
C GLY A 11 -12.41 -2.78 -2.38
N TYR A 12 -13.70 -2.46 -2.42
CA TYR A 12 -14.63 -3.06 -3.39
C TYR A 12 -14.21 -2.89 -4.86
N ALA A 13 -13.78 -1.68 -5.25
CA ALA A 13 -13.41 -1.39 -6.64
C ALA A 13 -12.27 -2.28 -7.14
N PHE A 14 -11.23 -2.48 -6.33
CA PHE A 14 -10.12 -3.37 -6.67
C PHE A 14 -10.56 -4.83 -6.77
N GLN A 15 -11.41 -5.28 -5.84
CA GLN A 15 -11.92 -6.65 -5.84
C GLN A 15 -12.76 -6.92 -7.09
N ALA A 16 -13.62 -5.98 -7.48
CA ALA A 16 -14.38 -6.05 -8.72
C ALA A 16 -13.46 -6.06 -9.96
N LEU A 17 -12.41 -5.25 -9.98
CA LEU A 17 -11.40 -5.28 -11.06
C LEU A 17 -10.68 -6.63 -11.12
N VAL A 18 -10.28 -7.20 -9.99
CA VAL A 18 -9.63 -8.51 -9.94
C VAL A 18 -10.54 -9.59 -10.53
N GLN A 19 -11.85 -9.53 -10.27
CA GLN A 19 -12.83 -10.46 -10.84
C GLN A 19 -13.04 -10.23 -12.35
N GLY A 20 -13.13 -8.97 -12.79
CA GLY A 20 -13.45 -8.63 -14.18
C GLY A 20 -12.27 -8.76 -15.16
N ILE A 21 -11.07 -8.35 -14.75
CA ILE A 21 -9.89 -8.26 -15.64
C ILE A 21 -8.69 -9.09 -15.12
N GLY A 22 -8.86 -9.83 -14.03
CA GLY A 22 -7.82 -10.64 -13.43
C GLY A 22 -6.91 -9.86 -12.46
N ALA A 23 -6.14 -10.61 -11.67
CA ALA A 23 -5.37 -10.05 -10.57
C ALA A 23 -4.28 -9.06 -11.01
N TRP A 24 -3.46 -9.43 -12.01
CA TRP A 24 -2.31 -8.61 -12.40
C TRP A 24 -2.71 -7.27 -13.05
N PRO A 25 -3.65 -7.22 -14.02
CA PRO A 25 -4.12 -5.94 -14.56
C PRO A 25 -4.78 -5.06 -13.49
N ALA A 26 -5.56 -5.65 -12.58
CA ALA A 26 -6.16 -4.91 -11.46
C ALA A 26 -5.10 -4.31 -10.52
N VAL A 27 -4.03 -5.05 -10.20
CA VAL A 27 -2.91 -4.57 -9.37
C VAL A 27 -2.26 -3.35 -10.03
N VAL A 28 -1.93 -3.43 -11.31
CA VAL A 28 -1.31 -2.32 -12.04
C VAL A 28 -2.24 -1.11 -12.07
N ALA A 29 -3.52 -1.30 -12.42
CA ALA A 29 -4.49 -0.22 -12.51
C ALA A 29 -4.71 0.49 -11.16
N SER A 30 -4.96 -0.26 -10.09
CA SER A 30 -5.13 0.30 -8.75
C SER A 30 -3.87 1.02 -8.26
N SER A 31 -2.69 0.45 -8.48
CA SER A 31 -1.41 1.06 -8.07
C SER A 31 -1.11 2.34 -8.84
N ALA A 32 -1.45 2.38 -10.13
CA ALA A 32 -1.30 3.58 -10.96
C ALA A 32 -2.24 4.71 -10.49
N LEU A 33 -3.51 4.39 -10.18
CA LEU A 33 -4.46 5.35 -9.63
C LEU A 33 -4.01 5.86 -8.26
N PHE A 34 -3.46 4.98 -7.42
CA PHE A 34 -2.91 5.36 -6.12
C PHE A 34 -1.75 6.35 -6.27
N ALA A 35 -0.77 6.05 -7.13
CA ALA A 35 0.32 6.97 -7.43
C ALA A 35 -0.16 8.29 -8.03
N TYR A 36 -1.12 8.24 -8.96
CA TYR A 36 -1.70 9.44 -9.57
C TYR A 36 -2.35 10.35 -8.51
N ALA A 37 -3.08 9.78 -7.55
CA ALA A 37 -3.72 10.54 -6.47
C ALA A 37 -2.71 11.30 -5.59
N HIS A 38 -1.45 10.87 -5.55
CA HIS A 38 -0.37 11.51 -4.80
C HIS A 38 0.43 12.52 -5.64
N GLY A 39 0.17 12.62 -6.94
CA GLY A 39 0.87 13.57 -7.83
C GLY A 39 0.62 15.04 -7.51
N GLY A 40 -0.39 15.36 -6.70
CA GLY A 40 -0.65 16.71 -6.19
C GLY A 40 0.09 17.05 -4.89
N ASN A 41 0.82 16.10 -4.30
CA ASN A 41 1.46 16.32 -3.01
C ASN A 41 2.67 17.25 -3.15
N THR A 42 2.92 18.04 -2.11
CA THR A 42 4.04 18.98 -2.04
C THR A 42 5.36 18.21 -2.15
N ASN A 43 6.32 18.75 -2.92
CA ASN A 43 7.65 18.18 -3.17
C ASN A 43 7.68 16.83 -3.89
N VAL A 44 6.58 16.42 -4.55
CA VAL A 44 6.56 15.14 -5.28
C VAL A 44 7.62 15.09 -6.37
N THR A 45 8.31 13.95 -6.47
CA THR A 45 9.32 13.69 -7.49
C THR A 45 8.92 12.49 -8.36
N PRO A 46 9.54 12.29 -9.54
CA PRO A 46 9.30 11.09 -10.34
C PRO A 46 9.62 9.79 -9.57
N LEU A 47 10.66 9.81 -8.72
CA LEU A 47 11.00 8.66 -7.87
C LEU A 47 9.95 8.44 -6.78
N ALA A 48 9.39 9.51 -6.20
CA ALA A 48 8.27 9.40 -5.27
C ALA A 48 7.07 8.70 -5.91
N LEU A 49 6.65 9.12 -7.10
CA LEU A 49 5.53 8.49 -7.82
C LEU A 49 5.81 7.02 -8.16
N ALA A 50 7.04 6.70 -8.56
CA ALA A 50 7.45 5.33 -8.80
C ALA A 50 7.37 4.48 -7.52
N ASN A 51 7.85 5.00 -6.38
CA ASN A 51 7.78 4.32 -5.09
C ASN A 51 6.35 4.18 -4.58
N ILE A 52 5.49 5.19 -4.75
CA ILE A 52 4.07 5.14 -4.36
C ILE A 52 3.34 4.12 -5.23
N PHE A 53 3.66 4.01 -6.53
CA PHE A 53 3.18 2.93 -7.38
C PHE A 53 3.61 1.56 -6.84
N LEU A 54 4.90 1.40 -6.47
CA LEU A 54 5.41 0.15 -5.89
C LEU A 54 4.75 -0.17 -4.53
N ALA A 55 4.48 0.83 -3.69
CA ALA A 55 3.71 0.67 -2.46
C ALA A 55 2.27 0.24 -2.76
N GLY A 56 1.67 0.80 -3.82
CA GLY A 56 0.48 0.32 -4.51
C GLY A 56 0.47 -1.19 -4.67
N VAL A 57 1.50 -1.69 -5.37
CA VAL A 57 1.68 -3.10 -5.67
C VAL A 57 1.86 -3.92 -4.39
N MET A 58 2.70 -3.47 -3.46
CA MET A 58 2.96 -4.15 -2.18
C MET A 58 1.65 -4.38 -1.40
N LEU A 59 0.83 -3.34 -1.28
CA LEU A 59 -0.43 -3.39 -0.55
C LEU A 59 -1.48 -4.24 -1.27
N ALA A 60 -1.52 -4.20 -2.61
CA ALA A 60 -2.36 -5.09 -3.40
C ALA A 60 -1.93 -6.56 -3.24
N VAL A 61 -0.62 -6.85 -3.19
CA VAL A 61 -0.09 -8.19 -2.87
C VAL A 61 -0.47 -8.61 -1.46
N ALA A 62 -0.35 -7.72 -0.48
CA ALA A 62 -0.76 -7.98 0.91
C ALA A 62 -2.23 -8.39 0.99
N TYR A 63 -3.12 -7.66 0.27
CA TYR A 63 -4.52 -8.03 0.15
C TYR A 63 -4.71 -9.37 -0.56
N LEU A 64 -4.16 -9.57 -1.76
CA LEU A 64 -4.38 -10.79 -2.55
C LEU A 64 -3.91 -12.06 -1.82
N ARG A 65 -2.85 -11.93 -1.01
CA ARG A 65 -2.29 -13.03 -0.21
C ARG A 65 -3.11 -13.41 1.02
N THR A 66 -3.77 -12.43 1.64
CA THR A 66 -4.48 -12.62 2.91
C THR A 66 -5.99 -12.58 2.77
N ARG A 67 -6.50 -12.06 1.65
CA ARG A 67 -7.88 -11.63 1.41
C ARG A 67 -8.43 -10.71 2.50
N SER A 68 -7.55 -10.02 3.22
CA SER A 68 -7.90 -9.18 4.35
C SER A 68 -7.57 -7.73 4.04
N LEU A 69 -8.61 -6.91 3.89
CA LEU A 69 -8.44 -5.46 3.77
C LEU A 69 -7.80 -4.88 5.04
N TRP A 70 -8.14 -5.42 6.21
CA TRP A 70 -7.54 -5.06 7.48
C TRP A 70 -6.03 -5.27 7.50
N PHE A 71 -5.52 -6.35 6.86
CA PHE A 71 -4.09 -6.60 6.81
C PHE A 71 -3.38 -5.55 5.92
N ALA A 72 -3.91 -5.25 4.75
CA ALA A 72 -3.38 -4.18 3.89
C ALA A 72 -3.41 -2.81 4.62
N THR A 73 -4.53 -2.49 5.28
CA THR A 73 -4.66 -1.28 6.11
C THR A 73 -3.65 -1.24 7.24
N ALA A 74 -3.38 -2.35 7.92
CA ALA A 74 -2.38 -2.39 8.99
C ALA A 74 -0.96 -2.18 8.46
N VAL A 75 -0.61 -2.74 7.31
CA VAL A 75 0.68 -2.50 6.66
C VAL A 75 0.84 -1.02 6.28
N HIS A 76 -0.18 -0.44 5.64
CA HIS A 76 -0.16 0.97 5.23
C HIS A 76 -0.11 1.89 6.45
N LEU A 77 -0.98 1.67 7.44
CA LEU A 77 -0.97 2.44 8.68
C LEU A 77 0.37 2.32 9.41
N GLY A 78 0.95 1.13 9.46
CA GLY A 78 2.25 0.87 10.08
C GLY A 78 3.39 1.63 9.39
N TRP A 79 3.35 1.74 8.05
CA TRP A 79 4.28 2.55 7.27
C TRP A 79 4.17 4.04 7.64
N ASN A 80 2.95 4.60 7.60
CA ASN A 80 2.73 6.01 7.92
C ASN A 80 3.08 6.33 9.37
N TRP A 81 2.72 5.43 10.30
CA TRP A 81 3.03 5.56 11.71
C TRP A 81 4.53 5.48 11.98
N ALA A 82 5.24 4.56 11.34
CA ALA A 82 6.70 4.47 11.51
C ALA A 82 7.40 5.74 11.00
N MET A 83 6.99 6.27 9.84
CA MET A 83 7.58 7.50 9.31
C MET A 83 7.24 8.72 10.17
N ALA A 84 5.95 8.99 10.41
CA ALA A 84 5.54 10.16 11.17
C ALA A 84 5.90 10.03 12.65
N SER A 85 5.45 8.96 13.31
CA SER A 85 5.46 8.89 14.78
C SER A 85 6.70 8.25 15.41
N LEU A 86 7.48 7.48 14.66
CA LEU A 86 8.72 6.88 15.14
C LEU A 86 9.98 7.58 14.60
N LEU A 87 9.93 8.07 13.36
CA LEU A 87 11.09 8.71 12.72
C LEU A 87 10.97 10.23 12.58
N ASP A 88 9.77 10.81 12.76
CA ASP A 88 9.49 12.24 12.55
C ASP A 88 9.91 12.70 11.13
N PHE A 89 9.53 11.89 10.14
CA PHE A 89 9.73 12.16 8.73
C PHE A 89 8.41 12.50 8.02
N PRO A 90 8.45 13.30 6.94
CA PRO A 90 7.27 13.57 6.13
C PRO A 90 6.67 12.27 5.57
N VAL A 91 5.34 12.19 5.59
CA VAL A 91 4.57 11.10 4.96
C VAL A 91 3.99 11.65 3.67
N SER A 92 4.57 11.25 2.55
CA SER A 92 4.19 11.68 1.21
C SER A 92 4.18 13.21 1.06
N GLY A 93 5.21 13.87 1.59
CA GLY A 93 5.34 15.33 1.62
C GLY A 93 4.52 16.04 2.70
N ILE A 94 3.75 15.32 3.52
CA ILE A 94 2.98 15.88 4.63
C ILE A 94 3.81 15.77 5.92
N VAL A 95 4.11 16.92 6.52
CA VAL A 95 4.77 16.99 7.82
C VAL A 95 3.71 16.89 8.91
N MET A 96 3.96 16.04 9.91
CA MET A 96 3.13 15.95 11.12
C MET A 96 3.95 16.42 12.31
N ASP A 97 3.44 17.38 13.08
CA ASP A 97 4.14 17.89 14.25
C ASP A 97 4.14 16.84 15.38
N MET A 98 5.30 16.25 15.66
CA MET A 98 5.49 15.32 16.77
C MET A 98 6.07 16.04 18.00
N PRO A 99 5.38 16.08 19.15
CA PRO A 99 5.76 16.93 20.28
C PRO A 99 6.89 16.36 21.16
N LEU A 100 7.33 15.12 20.93
CA LEU A 100 8.22 14.38 21.86
C LEU A 100 9.69 14.41 21.45
N TYR A 101 10.00 14.49 20.16
CA TYR A 101 11.35 14.51 19.63
C TYR A 101 11.34 15.15 18.23
N THR A 102 12.53 15.49 17.72
CA THR A 102 12.69 16.02 16.36
C THR A 102 13.61 15.10 15.57
N GLY A 103 13.08 14.53 14.49
CA GLY A 103 13.82 13.76 13.51
C GLY A 103 14.78 14.65 12.75
N ARG A 104 16.02 14.19 12.57
CA ARG A 104 16.97 14.83 11.66
C ARG A 104 17.41 13.82 10.63
N GLU A 105 16.95 14.03 9.41
CA GLU A 105 17.43 13.31 8.25
C GLU A 105 18.85 13.78 7.93
N ALA A 106 19.76 12.82 7.76
CA ALA A 106 21.13 13.07 7.35
C ALA A 106 21.46 12.11 6.21
N GLY A 107 21.84 12.67 5.06
CA GLY A 107 22.14 11.90 3.86
C GLY A 107 21.75 12.67 2.60
N PRO A 108 22.07 12.12 1.42
CA PRO A 108 21.68 12.73 0.16
C PRO A 108 20.21 12.43 -0.19
N ASP A 109 19.50 13.41 -0.75
CA ASP A 109 18.08 13.34 -1.08
C ASP A 109 17.70 12.14 -1.96
N TRP A 110 18.60 11.66 -2.84
CA TRP A 110 18.32 10.47 -3.66
C TRP A 110 18.16 9.19 -2.83
N LEU A 111 18.77 9.14 -1.64
CA LEU A 111 18.71 7.99 -0.73
C LEU A 111 17.51 8.12 0.22
N THR A 112 17.33 9.32 0.77
CA THR A 112 16.45 9.58 1.91
C THR A 112 15.14 10.29 1.52
N GLY A 113 15.05 10.81 0.29
CA GLY A 113 13.84 11.41 -0.27
C GLY A 113 13.62 12.89 0.07
N GLY A 114 14.45 13.48 0.94
CA GLY A 114 14.49 14.91 1.20
C GLY A 114 13.13 15.44 1.69
N ALA A 115 12.70 16.58 1.16
CA ALA A 115 11.49 17.26 1.62
C ALA A 115 10.17 16.51 1.38
N PHE A 116 10.17 15.46 0.56
CA PHE A 116 9.01 14.56 0.41
C PHE A 116 8.97 13.47 1.48
N GLY A 117 10.11 13.23 2.14
CA GLY A 117 10.34 12.11 3.06
C GLY A 117 10.81 10.84 2.34
N PRO A 118 11.07 9.75 3.10
CA PRO A 118 11.66 8.48 2.63
C PRO A 118 11.07 7.93 1.35
N GLU A 119 9.78 8.15 1.10
CA GLU A 119 9.05 7.68 -0.07
C GLU A 119 9.60 8.20 -1.39
N ALA A 120 10.34 9.31 -1.41
CA ALA A 120 11.03 9.80 -2.60
C ALA A 120 12.47 9.27 -2.76
N GLY A 121 12.96 8.42 -1.85
CA GLY A 121 14.33 7.93 -1.82
C GLY A 121 14.50 6.44 -2.15
N LEU A 122 15.73 6.04 -2.50
CA LEU A 122 16.07 4.64 -2.78
C LEU A 122 15.96 3.72 -1.55
N ALA A 123 16.06 4.27 -0.33
CA ALA A 123 15.84 3.49 0.88
C ALA A 123 14.40 2.93 0.94
N ALA A 124 13.40 3.73 0.57
CA ALA A 124 12.03 3.25 0.45
C ALA A 124 11.88 2.26 -0.70
N THR A 125 12.48 2.53 -1.87
CA THR A 125 12.45 1.59 -3.01
C THR A 125 12.91 0.19 -2.59
N LEU A 126 14.06 0.10 -1.92
CA LEU A 126 14.60 -1.17 -1.44
C LEU A 126 13.66 -1.82 -0.42
N THR A 127 13.16 -1.05 0.54
CA THR A 127 12.26 -1.56 1.59
C THR A 127 10.97 -2.10 1.01
N ILE A 128 10.35 -1.40 0.07
CA ILE A 128 9.11 -1.79 -0.60
C ILE A 128 9.32 -3.04 -1.46
N VAL A 129 10.42 -3.11 -2.23
CA VAL A 129 10.73 -4.27 -3.07
C VAL A 129 11.00 -5.50 -2.23
N LEU A 130 11.82 -5.38 -1.18
CA LEU A 130 12.12 -6.48 -0.26
C LEU A 130 10.86 -6.92 0.51
N GLY A 131 10.07 -5.95 0.99
CA GLY A 131 8.80 -6.19 1.68
C GLY A 131 7.81 -6.94 0.78
N THR A 132 7.63 -6.48 -0.46
CA THR A 132 6.78 -7.13 -1.47
C THR A 132 7.27 -8.55 -1.76
N ALA A 133 8.57 -8.73 -2.00
CA ALA A 133 9.17 -10.03 -2.28
C ALA A 133 9.03 -11.00 -1.09
N TRP A 134 9.24 -10.51 0.13
CA TRP A 134 9.05 -11.29 1.35
C TRP A 134 7.58 -11.67 1.52
N MET A 135 6.66 -10.71 1.40
CA MET A 135 5.23 -10.97 1.48
C MET A 135 4.81 -11.99 0.44
N TRP A 136 5.31 -11.88 -0.80
CA TRP A 136 5.03 -12.79 -1.91
C TRP A 136 5.58 -14.22 -1.71
N ARG A 137 6.71 -14.39 -1.01
CA ARG A 137 7.35 -15.71 -0.86
C ARG A 137 7.09 -16.39 0.47
N THR A 138 6.82 -15.63 1.53
CA THR A 138 6.66 -16.20 2.87
C THR A 138 5.42 -17.09 2.93
N ARG A 139 5.57 -18.29 3.49
CA ARG A 139 4.43 -19.20 3.74
C ARG A 139 3.64 -18.84 4.98
N ARG A 140 4.14 -17.88 5.77
CA ARG A 140 3.51 -17.42 7.03
C ARG A 140 2.30 -16.52 6.78
N LEU A 141 2.25 -15.89 5.60
CA LEU A 141 1.10 -15.09 5.18
C LEU A 141 0.19 -15.96 4.32
N GLY A 142 -1.10 -15.91 4.61
CA GLY A 142 -2.10 -16.61 3.85
C GLY A 142 -3.46 -16.15 4.33
N GLU A 143 -4.48 -16.58 3.61
CA GLU A 143 -5.85 -16.36 4.05
C GLU A 143 -6.10 -17.06 5.39
N SER A 144 -6.69 -16.34 6.33
CA SER A 144 -7.07 -16.91 7.63
C SER A 144 -8.19 -17.94 7.47
N SER A 145 -8.38 -18.82 8.45
CA SER A 145 -9.51 -19.76 8.46
C SER A 145 -10.85 -19.05 8.34
N HIS A 146 -10.99 -17.90 9.01
CA HIS A 146 -12.18 -17.05 8.95
C HIS A 146 -12.43 -16.52 7.53
N MET A 147 -11.42 -15.93 6.88
CA MET A 147 -11.58 -15.41 5.51
C MET A 147 -11.90 -16.52 4.52
N ARG A 148 -11.26 -17.70 4.63
CA ARG A 148 -11.59 -18.86 3.79
C ARG A 148 -13.04 -19.30 3.94
N ALA A 149 -13.58 -19.26 5.16
CA ALA A 149 -14.97 -19.61 5.43
C ALA A 149 -15.97 -18.61 4.85
N LEU A 150 -15.56 -17.37 4.57
CA LEU A 150 -16.41 -16.36 3.94
C LEU A 150 -16.46 -16.47 2.40
N ARG A 151 -15.54 -17.23 1.77
CA ARG A 151 -15.53 -17.37 0.30
C ARG A 151 -16.86 -17.85 -0.30
N PRO A 152 -17.50 -18.92 0.22
CA PRO A 152 -18.78 -19.37 -0.34
C PRO A 152 -19.87 -18.29 -0.26
N LEU A 153 -19.90 -17.49 0.81
CA LEU A 153 -20.89 -16.42 0.96
C LEU A 153 -20.72 -15.27 -0.04
N VAL A 154 -19.51 -15.08 -0.57
CA VAL A 154 -19.18 -14.06 -1.56
C VAL A 154 -19.35 -14.60 -2.98
N ASP A 155 -18.86 -15.81 -3.25
CA ASP A 155 -18.91 -16.43 -4.57
C ASP A 155 -20.32 -16.97 -4.91
N ASP A 156 -21.07 -17.50 -3.94
CA ASP A 156 -22.43 -18.03 -4.17
C ASP A 156 -23.48 -16.93 -4.43
N ARG A 157 -23.19 -15.67 -4.07
CA ARG A 157 -24.05 -14.53 -4.43
C ARG A 157 -23.86 -14.06 -5.88
N LEU A 158 -22.90 -14.62 -6.60
CA LEU A 158 -22.48 -14.17 -7.93
C LEU A 158 -22.42 -15.32 -8.98
N GLY A 159 -23.00 -16.49 -8.69
CA GLY A 159 -23.14 -17.63 -9.62
C GLY A 159 -24.60 -17.90 -10.02
N PRO A 160 -24.84 -18.40 -11.25
CA PRO A 160 -25.92 -17.95 -12.12
C PRO A 160 -27.29 -18.46 -11.67
N GLU A 161 -28.34 -17.68 -11.97
CA GLU A 161 -29.67 -18.28 -12.16
C GLU A 161 -29.51 -19.44 -13.16
N ARG A 162 -29.60 -20.66 -12.63
CA ARG A 162 -29.70 -21.88 -13.42
C ARG A 162 -31.17 -22.03 -13.79
N THR A 163 -31.51 -21.68 -15.03
CA THR A 163 -32.60 -22.28 -15.80
C THR A 163 -32.08 -22.60 -17.19
#